data_AF-A0A920NZH7-F1
#
_entry.id   AF-A0A920NZH7-F1
#
_cell.length_a   1.000
_cell.length_b   1.000
_cell.length_c   1.000
_cell.angle_alpha   90.00
_cell.angle_beta   90.00
_cell.angle_gamma   90.00
#
_symmetry.space_group_name_H-M   'P 1'
#
loop_
_entity.id
_entity.type
_entity.pdbx_description
1 polymer ?
#
loop_
_entity_poly.entity_id
_entity_poly.type
_entity_poly.pdbx_seq_one_letter_code
_entity_poly.pdbx_strand_id
1 'polypeptide(L)'
;MSTIAIIMTSVLISVAIGIPTGIAMSRSDRTQAIVTPILDLMQTMPPFVYLIPIVMLMGIGKIPGLIAVVVYAIPPLIRLTKFWDKRG
;
A
#
# COMPACT_ATOMS: atom_id res chain seq x y z
N MET A 1 2.59 21.98 -11.11
CA MET A 1 2.55 21.32 -9.77
C MET A 1 1.66 20.07 -9.76
N SER A 2 1.80 19.12 -10.69
CA SER A 2 0.94 17.91 -10.67
C SER A 2 1.57 16.74 -9.91
N THR A 3 2.90 16.58 -9.97
CA THR A 3 3.60 15.44 -9.36
C THR A 3 3.59 15.50 -7.84
N ILE A 4 3.92 16.65 -7.25
CA ILE A 4 3.90 16.84 -5.79
C ILE A 4 2.49 16.61 -5.23
N ALA A 5 1.45 17.13 -5.90
CA ALA A 5 0.06 16.91 -5.49
C ALA A 5 -0.28 15.42 -5.47
N ILE A 6 0.01 14.68 -6.54
CA ILE A 6 -0.26 13.23 -6.62
C ILE A 6 0.51 12.46 -5.54
N ILE A 7 1.79 12.78 -5.33
CA ILE A 7 2.62 12.11 -4.31
C ILE A 7 2.06 12.39 -2.92
N MET A 8 1.75 13.64 -2.58
CA MET A 8 1.18 14.01 -1.28
C MET A 8 -0.14 13.29 -1.02
N THR A 9 -1.05 13.27 -2.00
CA THR A 9 -2.32 12.51 -1.88
C THR A 9 -2.06 11.02 -1.70
N SER A 10 -1.12 10.43 -2.45
CA SER A 10 -0.77 9.01 -2.33
C SER A 10 -0.21 8.68 -0.95
N VAL A 11 0.64 9.56 -0.39
CA VAL A 11 1.20 9.40 0.96
C VAL A 11 0.10 9.45 2.00
N LEU A 12 -0.81 10.42 1.95
CA LEU A 12 -1.91 10.53 2.90
C LEU A 12 -2.81 9.29 2.89
N ILE A 13 -3.17 8.80 1.70
CA ILE A 13 -3.95 7.57 1.54
C ILE A 13 -3.19 6.36 2.11
N SER A 14 -1.90 6.23 1.76
CA SER A 14 -1.08 5.11 2.22
C SER A 14 -0.94 5.10 3.73
N VAL A 15 -0.75 6.27 4.36
CA VAL A 15 -0.68 6.43 5.82
C VAL A 15 -2.01 6.08 6.49
N ALA A 16 -3.12 6.59 5.95
CA ALA A 16 -4.46 6.36 6.48
C ALA A 16 -4.85 4.87 6.48
N ILE A 17 -4.35 4.09 5.50
CA ILE A 17 -4.62 2.64 5.41
C ILE A 17 -3.55 1.84 6.15
N GLY A 18 -2.27 2.13 5.89
CA GLY A 18 -1.14 1.33 6.34
C GLY A 18 -0.92 1.34 7.84
N ILE A 19 -1.16 2.48 8.52
CA ILE A 19 -0.98 2.55 9.98
C ILE A 19 -2.04 1.68 10.71
N PRO A 20 -3.35 1.84 10.46
CA PRO A 20 -4.36 0.98 11.10
C PRO A 20 -4.14 -0.50 10.82
N THR A 21 -3.80 -0.88 9.59
CA THR A 21 -3.52 -2.28 9.24
C THR A 21 -2.27 -2.81 9.95
N GLY A 22 -1.20 -2.01 10.04
CA GLY A 22 0.02 -2.37 10.77
C GLY A 22 -0.22 -2.59 12.26
N ILE A 23 -1.01 -1.73 12.92
CA ILE A 23 -1.40 -1.89 14.33
C ILE A 23 -2.25 -3.15 14.50
N ALA A 24 -3.23 -3.39 13.61
CA ALA A 24 -4.06 -4.59 13.67
C ALA A 24 -3.25 -5.89 13.49
N MET A 25 -2.22 -5.88 12.63
CA MET A 25 -1.29 -7.00 12.46
C MET A 25 -0.35 -7.20 13.66
N SER A 26 -0.01 -6.15 14.39
CA SER A 26 0.83 -6.24 15.59
C SER A 26 0.12 -6.96 16.73
N ARG A 27 -1.19 -6.73 16.88
CA ARG A 27 -2.01 -7.24 17.99
C ARG A 27 -2.56 -8.65 17.81
N SER A 28 -2.52 -9.23 16.61
CA SER A 28 -3.11 -10.54 16.34
C SER A 28 -2.33 -11.36 15.31
N ASP A 29 -1.88 -12.54 15.73
CA ASP A 29 -1.21 -13.51 14.86
C ASP A 29 -2.10 -14.00 13.72
N ARG A 30 -3.43 -14.03 13.93
CA ARG A 30 -4.40 -14.38 12.87
C ARG A 30 -4.46 -13.30 11.79
N THR A 31 -4.57 -12.03 12.19
CA THR A 31 -4.55 -10.89 11.25
C THR A 31 -3.24 -10.86 10.49
N GLN A 32 -2.12 -11.10 11.17
CA GLN A 32 -0.82 -11.23 10.53
C GLN A 32 -0.81 -12.34 9.47
N ALA A 33 -1.25 -13.55 9.81
CA ALA A 33 -1.25 -14.69 8.90
C ALA A 33 -2.11 -14.45 7.63
N ILE A 34 -3.19 -13.69 7.74
CA ILE A 34 -4.08 -13.35 6.61
C ILE A 34 -3.49 -12.23 5.75
N VAL A 35 -2.95 -11.18 6.38
CA VAL A 35 -2.49 -9.98 5.65
C VAL A 35 -1.12 -10.21 5.01
N THR A 36 -0.22 -10.99 5.62
CA THR A 36 1.13 -11.23 5.08
C THR A 36 1.14 -11.73 3.63
N PRO A 37 0.35 -12.74 3.23
CA PRO A 37 0.27 -13.16 1.83
C PRO A 37 -0.14 -12.05 0.87
N ILE A 38 -1.06 -11.16 1.28
CA ILE A 38 -1.49 -10.02 0.47
C ILE A 38 -0.31 -9.05 0.27
N LEU A 39 0.42 -8.74 1.34
CA LEU A 39 1.59 -7.86 1.25
C LEU A 39 2.70 -8.47 0.39
N ASP A 40 2.91 -9.78 0.49
CA ASP A 40 3.88 -10.51 -0.33
C ASP A 40 3.46 -10.47 -1.81
N LEU A 41 2.18 -10.66 -2.12
CA LEU A 41 1.67 -10.49 -3.49
C LEU A 41 1.89 -9.07 -4.01
N MET A 42 1.57 -8.04 -3.22
CA MET A 42 1.75 -6.63 -3.60
C MET A 42 3.23 -6.25 -3.84
N GLN A 43 4.17 -6.93 -3.20
CA GLN A 43 5.61 -6.65 -3.34
C GLN A 43 6.31 -7.50 -4.39
N THR A 44 5.78 -8.68 -4.71
CA THR A 44 6.44 -9.64 -5.60
C THR A 44 6.12 -9.42 -7.07
N MET A 45 4.90 -8.97 -7.42
CA MET A 45 4.62 -8.68 -8.82
C MET A 45 5.20 -7.31 -9.21
N PRO A 46 5.71 -7.18 -10.45
CA PRO A 46 6.19 -5.89 -10.93
C PRO A 46 5.07 -4.85 -11.08
N PRO A 47 5.37 -3.53 -10.93
CA PRO A 47 4.37 -2.46 -11.00
C PRO A 47 3.49 -2.47 -12.26
N PHE A 48 4.07 -2.84 -13.40
CA PHE A 48 3.37 -2.90 -14.68
C PHE A 48 2.26 -3.95 -14.72
N VAL A 49 2.36 -5.03 -13.96
CA VAL A 49 1.33 -6.07 -13.90
C VAL A 49 0.03 -5.53 -13.32
N TYR A 50 0.11 -4.70 -12.28
CA TYR A 50 -1.08 -4.08 -11.67
C TYR A 50 -1.60 -2.90 -12.49
N LEU A 51 -0.70 -2.15 -13.15
CA LEU A 51 -1.07 -0.98 -13.94
C LEU A 51 -1.94 -1.33 -15.16
N ILE A 52 -1.68 -2.46 -15.83
CA ILE A 52 -2.45 -2.88 -17.02
C ILE A 52 -3.97 -2.91 -16.75
N PRO A 53 -4.48 -3.72 -15.79
CA PRO A 53 -5.91 -3.77 -15.54
C PRO A 53 -6.47 -2.45 -15.02
N ILE A 54 -5.71 -1.70 -14.23
CA ILE A 54 -6.15 -0.39 -13.71
C ILE A 54 -6.34 0.59 -14.87
N VAL A 55 -5.40 0.65 -15.81
CA VAL A 55 -5.49 1.52 -17.00
C VAL A 55 -6.64 1.07 -17.90
N MET A 56 -6.90 -0.23 -18.04
CA MET A 56 -8.04 -0.72 -18.83
C MET A 56 -9.38 -0.30 -18.24
N LEU A 57 -9.52 -0.27 -16.91
CA LEU A 57 -10.77 0.07 -16.23
C LEU A 57 -10.97 1.58 -16.04
N MET A 58 -9.89 2.31 -15.76
CA MET A 58 -9.93 3.73 -15.35
C MET A 58 -9.42 4.68 -16.45
N GLY A 59 -8.96 4.14 -17.58
CA GLY A 59 -8.32 4.88 -18.65
C GLY A 59 -6.89 5.32 -18.32
N ILE A 60 -6.24 5.95 -19.29
CA ILE A 60 -4.90 6.53 -19.13
C ILE A 60 -5.04 7.87 -18.40
N GLY A 61 -4.24 8.09 -17.36
CA GLY A 61 -4.26 9.37 -16.65
C GLY A 61 -3.51 9.35 -15.32
N LYS A 62 -3.87 10.27 -14.43
CA LYS A 62 -3.24 10.45 -13.11
C LYS A 62 -3.65 9.36 -12.09
N ILE A 63 -4.86 8.81 -12.26
CA ILE A 63 -5.46 7.84 -11.33
C ILE A 63 -4.66 6.52 -11.29
N PRO A 64 -4.30 5.87 -12.42
CA PRO A 64 -3.46 4.67 -12.40
C PRO A 64 -2.11 4.88 -11.72
N GLY A 65 -1.47 6.03 -11.97
CA GLY A 65 -0.20 6.39 -11.34
C GLY A 65 -0.33 6.54 -9.82
N LEU A 66 -1.40 7.19 -9.34
CA LEU A 66 -1.70 7.31 -7.91
C LEU A 66 -1.88 5.92 -7.27
N ILE A 67 -2.68 5.05 -7.89
CA ILE A 67 -2.94 3.71 -7.35
C ILE A 67 -1.64 2.89 -7.29
N ALA A 68 -0.81 2.95 -8.35
CA ALA A 68 0.47 2.25 -8.36
C ALA A 68 1.39 2.70 -7.21
N VAL A 69 1.47 3.99 -6.93
CA VAL A 69 2.25 4.53 -5.81
C VAL A 69 1.71 4.04 -4.47
N VAL A 70 0.39 4.08 -4.27
CA VAL A 70 -0.25 3.62 -3.04
C VAL A 70 -0.01 2.12 -2.80
N VAL A 71 -0.26 1.29 -3.81
CA VAL A 71 -0.04 -0.17 -3.73
C VAL A 71 1.41 -0.50 -3.41
N TYR A 72 2.36 0.23 -4.00
CA TYR A 72 3.78 0.04 -3.74
C TYR A 72 4.19 0.50 -2.32
N ALA A 73 3.60 1.58 -1.81
CA ALA A 73 3.96 2.16 -0.53
C ALA A 73 3.36 1.44 0.69
N ILE A 74 2.19 0.82 0.53
CA ILE A 74 1.45 0.17 1.63
C ILE A 74 2.26 -0.96 2.31
N PRO A 75 2.86 -1.93 1.59
CA PRO A 75 3.53 -3.07 2.22
C PRO A 75 4.71 -2.71 3.15
N PRO A 76 5.70 -1.87 2.74
CA PRO A 76 6.77 -1.48 3.65
C PRO A 76 6.25 -0.66 4.84
N LEU A 77 5.23 0.20 4.64
CA LEU A 77 4.62 0.98 5.69
C LEU A 77 3.97 0.10 6.75
N ILE A 78 3.14 -0.86 6.34
CA ILE A 78 2.47 -1.80 7.26
C ILE A 78 3.51 -2.61 8.06
N ARG A 79 4.54 -3.14 7.40
CA ARG A 79 5.61 -3.90 8.08
C ARG A 79 6.32 -3.03 9.10
N LEU A 80 6.66 -1.79 8.76
CA LEU A 80 7.32 -0.86 9.67
C LEU A 80 6.46 -0.53 10.88
N THR A 81 5.18 -0.21 10.69
CA THR A 81 4.25 0.08 11.79
C THR A 81 4.08 -1.11 12.72
N LYS A 82 3.96 -2.33 12.17
CA LYS A 82 3.90 -3.56 12.97
C LYS A 82 5.14 -3.71 13.88
N PHE A 83 6.34 -3.49 13.34
CA PHE A 83 7.56 -3.58 14.14
C PHE A 83 7.66 -2.53 15.24
N TRP A 84 7.17 -1.32 14.95
CA TRP A 84 7.16 -0.22 15.91
C TRP A 84 6.19 -0.48 17.06
N ASP A 85 4.95 -0.86 16.77
CA ASP A 85 3.91 -1.12 17.78
C ASP A 85 4.25 -2.33 18.67
N LYS A 86 4.90 -3.38 18.12
CA LYS A 86 5.30 -4.56 18.91
C LYS A 86 6.45 -4.29 19.90
N ARG A 87 7.14 -3.14 19.80
CA ARG A 87 8.25 -2.75 20.68
C ARG A 87 7.85 -1.78 21.80
N GLY A 88 6.69 -1.13 21.70
CA GLY A 88 6.16 -0.22 22.73
C GLY A 88 5.29 -0.94 23.73
#